data_AF-A0A7C2DP69-F1
#
_entry.id   AF-A0A7C2DP69-F1
#
_cell.length_a   1.000
_cell.length_b   1.000
_cell.length_c   1.000
_cell.angle_alpha   90.00
_cell.angle_beta   90.00
_cell.angle_gamma   90.00
#
_symmetry.space_group_name_H-M   'P 1'
#
loop_
_entity.id
_entity.type
_entity.pdbx_description
1 polymer ?
#
loop_
_entity_poly.entity_id
_entity_poly.type
_entity_poly.pdbx_seq_one_letter_code
_entity_poly.pdbx_strand_id
1 'polypeptide(L)'
;MAALPGRLGPGLFRRSHRCLSGVARTAGCLRRRDSTLEQRRPVHAMNLPAIPRLKLNPHRHYVAELRRRLPAHIFEPVPQRALWMIAYGAAAVAGIATVAFAPIPAYVALPIAAFIGVAFSALELLGHEIVHGAVIRRPWLRDLLAGICFLPVAVSPMMWRLWHNLEHHGNTQIHEKDPDAYSTFDEYLRRPGLRLLHRIVPVRSILFFVLLSAWFTVHSLTSLRRTLADRYPRPIKARVVAETALGMAFWAALAWLMGWDRFAYAFVIPLLVNNFIVMSMIATNHLLNPLLEEDDPLAGSLSLRMPKLLNVIFSNFSHHTEHHVFPAMSARFLPHVRQMIKHVWPDRYHELPYLTALGLLWKTPRLYLDNVRVIDPATGQRYGVLGHGLDPQRVAPLE
;
A
#
# COMPACT_ATOMS: atom_id res chain seq x y z
N MET A 1 35.14 -10.84 18.55
CA MET A 1 35.43 -10.10 19.81
C MET A 1 35.66 -8.64 19.48
N ALA A 2 35.31 -7.73 20.40
CA ALA A 2 35.10 -6.26 20.27
C ALA A 2 33.72 -5.88 19.67
N ALA A 3 32.64 -5.66 20.43
CA ALA A 3 32.32 -4.73 21.54
C ALA A 3 31.47 -3.53 21.03
N LEU A 4 30.20 -3.53 21.43
CA LEU A 4 29.21 -2.46 21.30
C LEU A 4 29.44 -1.37 22.36
N PRO A 5 28.99 -0.13 22.09
CA PRO A 5 28.30 0.67 23.10
C PRO A 5 26.96 1.18 22.53
N GLY A 6 25.89 1.46 23.27
CA GLY A 6 25.65 1.59 24.69
C GLY A 6 24.29 2.28 24.81
N ARG A 7 23.42 1.78 25.69
CA ARG A 7 22.07 2.29 25.95
C ARG A 7 22.12 3.71 26.53
N LEU A 8 21.22 4.59 26.09
CA LEU A 8 20.88 5.82 26.81
C LEU A 8 19.45 5.71 27.34
N GLY A 9 19.31 5.79 28.67
CA GLY A 9 18.06 5.85 29.40
C GLY A 9 17.49 7.28 29.48
N PRO A 10 16.26 7.42 30.00
CA PRO A 10 15.44 8.62 29.84
C PRO A 10 15.63 9.60 31.01
N GLY A 11 15.70 10.90 30.70
CA GLY A 11 15.64 11.93 31.73
C GLY A 11 15.71 13.34 31.15
N LEU A 12 14.87 14.21 31.73
CA LEU A 12 14.94 15.67 31.70
C LEU A 12 14.29 16.38 30.50
N PHE A 13 12.99 16.64 30.58
CA PHE A 13 12.47 18.01 30.36
C PHE A 13 11.25 18.25 31.26
N ARG A 14 11.48 19.06 32.30
CA ARG A 14 10.48 19.63 33.21
C ARG A 14 10.74 21.15 33.24
N ARG A 15 9.66 21.93 33.41
CA ARG A 15 9.55 23.40 33.57
C ARG A 15 9.26 24.15 32.27
N SER A 16 8.37 25.14 32.22
CA SER A 16 7.48 25.74 33.23
C SER A 16 6.54 26.72 32.51
N HIS A 17 5.26 26.73 32.89
CA HIS A 17 4.32 27.81 32.58
C HIS A 17 4.78 29.12 33.26
N ARG A 18 4.75 30.23 32.52
CA ARG A 18 4.68 31.57 33.10
C ARG A 18 3.48 32.30 32.48
N CYS A 19 2.48 32.53 33.32
CA CYS A 19 1.47 33.55 33.14
C CYS A 19 2.13 34.93 33.25
N LEU A 20 1.75 35.84 32.36
CA LEU A 20 1.92 37.27 32.56
C LEU A 20 0.55 37.93 32.38
N SER A 21 -0.04 38.31 33.51
CA SER A 21 -1.16 39.23 33.66
C SER A 21 -0.68 40.67 33.53
N GLY A 22 -1.45 41.54 32.86
CA GLY A 22 -1.11 42.97 32.85
C GLY A 22 -2.05 43.91 32.10
N VAL A 23 -3.12 44.31 32.79
CA VAL A 23 -3.72 45.67 32.82
C VAL A 23 -4.59 46.16 31.63
N ALA A 24 -5.78 46.61 32.04
CA ALA A 24 -6.92 47.13 31.29
C ALA A 24 -6.76 48.59 30.80
N ARG A 25 -7.59 48.99 29.82
CA ARG A 25 -8.26 50.31 29.75
C ARG A 25 -9.40 50.34 28.71
N THR A 26 -10.61 50.53 29.23
CA THR A 26 -11.74 51.37 28.77
C THR A 26 -11.81 51.85 27.31
N ALA A 27 -12.93 51.58 26.63
CA ALA A 27 -13.80 52.61 26.02
C ALA A 27 -15.04 51.94 25.39
N GLY A 28 -16.23 52.28 25.90
CA GLY A 28 -17.49 51.99 25.22
C GLY A 28 -17.76 53.05 24.16
N CYS A 29 -18.18 52.62 22.97
CA CYS A 29 -18.88 53.48 22.03
C CYS A 29 -19.90 52.64 21.25
N LEU A 30 -21.14 53.15 21.21
CA LEU A 30 -22.35 52.53 20.66
C LEU A 30 -22.50 52.81 19.14
N ARG A 31 -23.22 51.89 18.47
CA ARG A 31 -23.80 51.93 17.09
C ARG A 31 -22.80 51.54 15.97
N ARG A 32 -23.13 50.68 15.01
CA ARG A 32 -24.40 50.37 14.33
C ARG A 32 -24.52 48.87 14.05
N ARG A 33 -25.77 48.40 13.95
CA ARG A 33 -26.15 47.12 13.36
C ARG A 33 -25.61 47.01 11.94
N ASP A 34 -24.81 45.99 11.67
CA ASP A 34 -24.81 45.32 10.37
C ASP A 34 -25.20 43.86 10.62
N SER A 35 -26.50 43.63 10.47
CA SER A 35 -27.13 42.32 10.44
C SER A 35 -26.83 41.67 9.10
N THR A 36 -25.78 40.84 8.98
CA THR A 36 -25.64 39.80 7.92
C THR A 36 -24.37 38.95 8.10
N LEU A 37 -23.96 38.58 9.32
CA LEU A 37 -22.86 37.62 9.52
C LEU A 37 -23.15 36.60 10.63
N GLU A 38 -24.43 36.31 10.88
CA GLU A 38 -24.85 35.23 11.77
C GLU A 38 -25.36 34.04 10.93
N GLN A 39 -24.81 32.86 11.25
CA GLN A 39 -25.31 31.55 10.86
C GLN A 39 -25.09 31.08 9.41
N ARG A 40 -23.83 30.91 9.00
CA ARG A 40 -23.50 29.74 8.16
C ARG A 40 -23.33 28.53 9.08
N ARG A 41 -24.45 27.89 9.42
CA ARG A 41 -24.46 26.55 10.03
C ARG A 41 -23.66 25.61 9.11
N PRO A 42 -22.75 24.76 9.64
CA PRO A 42 -22.17 23.70 8.84
C PRO A 42 -23.30 22.79 8.36
N VAL A 43 -23.31 22.52 7.05
CA VAL A 43 -24.26 21.62 6.41
C VAL A 43 -24.10 20.22 7.01
N HIS A 44 -25.20 19.70 7.55
CA HIS A 44 -25.44 18.30 7.97
C HIS A 44 -24.67 17.74 9.19
N ALA A 45 -25.09 18.16 10.38
CA ALA A 45 -25.26 17.18 11.47
C ALA A 45 -26.60 16.44 11.24
N MET A 46 -26.63 15.49 10.30
CA MET A 46 -27.69 14.48 10.30
C MET A 46 -27.52 13.63 11.56
N ASN A 47 -28.62 13.21 12.19
CA ASN A 47 -28.64 12.18 13.23
C ASN A 47 -28.06 10.88 12.65
N LEU A 48 -26.74 10.79 12.61
CA LEU A 48 -26.04 9.56 12.28
C LEU A 48 -26.20 8.63 13.49
N PRO A 49 -26.59 7.36 13.30
CA PRO A 49 -26.47 6.38 14.36
C PRO A 49 -25.02 6.39 14.88
N ALA A 50 -24.88 6.20 16.20
CA ALA A 50 -23.59 6.27 16.88
C ALA A 50 -22.57 5.38 16.16
N ILE A 51 -21.36 5.92 15.95
CA ILE A 51 -20.24 5.18 15.34
C ILE A 51 -19.93 3.99 16.25
N PRO A 52 -20.10 2.74 15.80
CA PRO A 52 -19.65 1.59 16.58
C PRO A 52 -18.14 1.73 16.77
N ARG A 53 -17.67 1.79 18.02
CA ARG A 53 -16.23 1.74 18.27
C ARG A 53 -15.71 0.40 17.74
N LEU A 54 -14.72 0.48 16.85
CA LEU A 54 -13.97 -0.69 16.38
C LEU A 54 -13.36 -1.40 17.59
N LYS A 55 -13.69 -2.68 17.76
CA LYS A 55 -13.03 -3.54 18.75
C LYS A 55 -11.73 -4.05 18.13
N LEU A 56 -10.64 -3.35 18.38
CA LEU A 56 -9.32 -3.66 17.85
C LEU A 56 -8.52 -4.53 18.82
N ASN A 57 -7.65 -5.38 18.27
CA ASN A 57 -6.60 -6.07 18.99
C ASN A 57 -5.25 -5.59 18.45
N PRO A 58 -4.30 -5.23 19.32
CA PRO A 58 -2.99 -4.78 18.86
C PRO A 58 -2.24 -5.90 18.15
N HIS A 59 -1.47 -5.59 17.10
CA HIS A 59 -0.62 -6.53 16.35
C HIS A 59 0.08 -7.60 17.21
N ARG A 60 0.73 -7.16 18.30
CA ARG A 60 1.46 -8.03 19.25
C ARG A 60 0.61 -9.15 19.84
N HIS A 61 -0.71 -8.96 19.96
CA HIS A 61 -1.63 -9.98 20.44
C HIS A 61 -1.67 -11.18 19.50
N TYR A 62 -1.84 -10.93 18.19
CA TYR A 62 -1.87 -11.98 17.18
C TYR A 62 -0.52 -12.69 17.06
N VAL A 63 0.57 -11.92 17.03
CA VAL A 63 1.93 -12.45 16.96
C VAL A 63 2.23 -13.38 18.14
N ALA A 64 1.90 -12.97 19.36
CA ALA A 64 2.16 -13.76 20.56
C ALA A 64 1.40 -15.09 20.53
N GLU A 65 0.11 -15.05 20.21
CA GLU A 65 -0.74 -16.24 20.20
C GLU A 65 -0.35 -17.21 19.08
N LEU A 66 -0.09 -16.71 17.86
CA LEU A 66 0.31 -17.56 16.73
C LEU A 66 1.70 -18.16 16.91
N ARG A 67 2.66 -17.43 17.49
CA ARG A 67 4.00 -17.98 17.81
C ARG A 67 3.95 -19.15 18.80
N ARG A 68 2.94 -19.22 19.67
CA ARG A 68 2.75 -20.34 20.60
C ARG A 68 2.22 -21.61 19.91
N ARG A 69 1.55 -21.44 18.78
CA ARG A 69 0.83 -22.53 18.07
C ARG A 69 1.55 -23.00 16.80
N LEU A 70 2.39 -22.14 16.22
CA LEU A 70 3.10 -22.43 14.99
C LEU A 70 4.52 -22.95 15.25
N PRO A 71 5.01 -23.91 14.46
CA PRO A 71 6.33 -24.50 14.67
C PRO A 71 7.45 -23.48 14.40
N ALA A 72 8.48 -23.46 15.25
CA ALA A 72 9.52 -22.43 15.22
C ALA A 72 10.26 -22.30 13.87
N HIS A 73 10.47 -23.40 13.15
CA HIS A 73 11.23 -23.42 11.91
C HIS A 73 10.62 -22.58 10.77
N ILE A 74 9.31 -22.28 10.79
CA ILE A 74 8.66 -21.49 9.73
C ILE A 74 8.98 -20.00 9.82
N PHE A 75 9.52 -19.55 10.97
CA PHE A 75 9.95 -18.17 11.18
C PHE A 75 11.39 -17.94 10.72
N GLU A 76 12.09 -18.99 10.27
CA GLU A 76 13.40 -18.85 9.65
C GLU A 76 13.28 -18.44 8.18
N PRO A 77 14.29 -17.73 7.63
CA PRO A 77 14.28 -17.33 6.24
C PRO A 77 14.38 -18.56 5.35
N VAL A 78 13.90 -18.44 4.12
CA VAL A 78 13.98 -19.52 3.12
C VAL A 78 14.82 -19.03 1.93
N PRO A 79 16.17 -19.08 2.01
CA PRO A 79 17.05 -18.53 0.98
C PRO A 79 16.83 -19.12 -0.42
N GLN A 80 16.37 -20.38 -0.49
CA GLN A 80 16.08 -21.06 -1.76
C GLN A 80 15.01 -20.34 -2.57
N ARG A 81 14.16 -19.50 -1.94
CA ARG A 81 13.19 -18.68 -2.68
C ARG A 81 13.83 -17.65 -3.59
N ALA A 82 15.06 -17.22 -3.32
CA ALA A 82 15.81 -16.35 -4.22
C ALA A 82 16.03 -16.98 -5.61
N LEU A 83 16.00 -18.32 -5.73
CA LEU A 83 16.15 -19.01 -7.02
C LEU A 83 15.01 -18.70 -7.99
N TRP A 84 13.81 -18.32 -7.51
CA TRP A 84 12.71 -17.89 -8.37
C TRP A 84 13.05 -16.64 -9.18
N MET A 85 13.98 -15.80 -8.70
CA MET A 85 14.50 -14.66 -9.44
C MET A 85 15.13 -15.08 -10.78
N ILE A 86 15.75 -16.26 -10.84
CA ILE A 86 16.33 -16.79 -12.08
C ILE A 86 15.22 -17.11 -13.08
N ALA A 87 14.17 -17.80 -12.63
CA ALA A 87 13.04 -18.17 -13.50
C ALA A 87 12.30 -16.92 -14.03
N TYR A 88 11.94 -15.99 -13.14
CA TYR A 88 11.22 -14.77 -13.53
C TYR A 88 12.09 -13.83 -14.37
N GLY A 89 13.38 -13.67 -13.99
CA GLY A 89 14.34 -12.89 -14.74
C GLY A 89 14.60 -13.45 -16.14
N ALA A 90 14.79 -14.78 -16.26
CA ALA A 90 14.97 -15.43 -17.56
C ALA A 90 13.72 -15.28 -18.44
N ALA A 91 12.52 -15.44 -17.88
CA ALA A 91 11.27 -15.22 -18.60
C ALA A 91 11.14 -13.77 -19.12
N ALA A 92 11.44 -12.78 -18.28
CA ALA A 92 11.42 -11.37 -18.66
C ALA A 92 12.47 -11.05 -19.74
N VAL A 93 13.72 -11.48 -19.55
CA VAL A 93 14.81 -11.26 -20.51
C VAL A 93 14.54 -11.94 -21.84
N ALA A 94 14.02 -13.16 -21.85
CA ALA A 94 13.66 -13.87 -23.07
C ALA A 94 12.53 -13.15 -23.83
N GLY A 95 11.50 -12.66 -23.11
CA GLY A 95 10.43 -11.86 -23.71
C GLY A 95 10.96 -10.54 -24.30
N ILE A 96 11.78 -9.82 -23.54
CA ILE A 96 12.41 -8.56 -23.99
C ILE A 96 13.28 -8.81 -25.22
N ALA A 97 14.13 -9.85 -25.21
CA ALA A 97 14.98 -10.20 -26.34
C ALA A 97 14.15 -10.57 -27.58
N THR A 98 13.03 -11.29 -27.40
CA THR A 98 12.13 -11.64 -28.50
C THR A 98 11.54 -10.39 -29.14
N VAL A 99 11.00 -9.46 -28.34
CA VAL A 99 10.47 -8.18 -28.83
C VAL A 99 11.57 -7.30 -29.45
N ALA A 100 12.77 -7.34 -28.89
CA ALA A 100 13.89 -6.52 -29.33
C ALA A 100 14.47 -6.97 -30.68
N PHE A 101 14.53 -8.28 -30.94
CA PHE A 101 15.32 -8.82 -32.06
C PHE A 101 14.50 -9.59 -33.09
N ALA A 102 13.33 -10.14 -32.74
CA ALA A 102 12.53 -10.90 -33.70
C ALA A 102 11.66 -9.94 -34.55
N PRO A 103 11.56 -10.17 -35.88
CA PRO A 103 10.68 -9.40 -36.75
C PRO A 103 9.23 -9.89 -36.59
N ILE A 104 8.62 -9.56 -35.44
CA ILE A 104 7.25 -9.96 -35.11
C ILE A 104 6.27 -8.79 -35.30
N PRO A 105 5.03 -9.06 -35.74
CA PRO A 105 4.01 -8.03 -35.83
C PRO A 105 3.48 -7.65 -34.45
N ALA A 106 2.92 -6.45 -34.33
CA ALA A 106 2.45 -5.87 -33.07
C ALA A 106 1.46 -6.77 -32.30
N TYR A 107 0.56 -7.47 -33.00
CA TYR A 107 -0.41 -8.36 -32.37
C TYR A 107 0.22 -9.60 -31.72
N VAL A 108 1.45 -9.98 -32.10
CA VAL A 108 2.26 -11.01 -31.43
C VAL A 108 3.11 -10.39 -30.32
N ALA A 109 3.62 -9.17 -30.51
CA ALA A 109 4.38 -8.46 -29.48
C ALA A 109 3.55 -8.12 -28.24
N LEU A 110 2.25 -7.81 -28.40
CA LEU A 110 1.33 -7.49 -27.30
C LEU A 110 1.18 -8.60 -26.24
N PRO A 111 0.85 -9.85 -26.59
CA PRO A 111 0.78 -10.93 -25.59
C PRO A 111 2.14 -11.23 -24.96
N ILE A 112 3.26 -11.06 -25.69
CA ILE A 112 4.61 -11.18 -25.12
C ILE A 112 4.86 -10.06 -24.10
N ALA A 113 4.48 -8.83 -24.41
CA ALA A 113 4.57 -7.69 -23.49
C ALA A 113 3.75 -7.92 -22.22
N ALA A 114 2.54 -8.47 -22.34
CA ALA A 114 1.73 -8.84 -21.19
C ALA A 114 2.40 -9.92 -20.33
N PHE A 115 3.02 -10.93 -20.97
CA PHE A 115 3.79 -11.96 -20.28
C PHE A 115 5.01 -11.40 -19.54
N ILE A 116 5.75 -10.46 -20.16
CA ILE A 116 6.84 -9.74 -19.47
C ILE A 116 6.30 -8.99 -18.25
N GLY A 117 5.13 -8.34 -18.36
CA GLY A 117 4.48 -7.65 -17.24
C GLY A 117 4.14 -8.58 -16.08
N VAL A 118 3.68 -9.80 -16.35
CA VAL A 118 3.47 -10.84 -15.30
C VAL A 118 4.79 -11.22 -14.63
N ALA A 119 5.87 -11.36 -15.41
CA ALA A 119 7.20 -11.65 -14.86
C ALA A 119 7.74 -10.48 -14.01
N PHE A 120 7.48 -9.22 -14.40
CA PHE A 120 7.78 -8.05 -13.61
C PHE A 120 7.05 -8.08 -12.27
N SER A 121 5.76 -8.45 -12.23
CA SER A 121 5.00 -8.55 -10.97
C SER A 121 5.53 -9.66 -10.08
N ALA A 122 5.91 -10.79 -10.66
CA ALA A 122 6.51 -11.89 -9.90
C ALA A 122 7.87 -11.49 -9.29
N LEU A 123 8.70 -10.74 -10.03
CA LEU A 123 9.94 -10.16 -9.53
C LEU A 123 9.68 -9.14 -8.42
N GLU A 124 8.76 -8.19 -8.63
CA GLU A 124 8.43 -7.16 -7.66
C GLU A 124 7.97 -7.77 -6.32
N LEU A 125 7.05 -8.73 -6.36
CA LEU A 125 6.53 -9.38 -5.16
C LEU A 125 7.56 -10.29 -4.47
N LEU A 126 8.49 -10.88 -5.21
CA LEU A 126 9.64 -11.57 -4.64
C LEU A 126 10.63 -10.57 -3.99
N GLY A 127 10.89 -9.44 -4.64
CA GLY A 127 11.69 -8.34 -4.11
C GLY A 127 11.13 -7.82 -2.79
N HIS A 128 9.81 -7.63 -2.73
CA HIS A 128 9.07 -7.31 -1.50
C HIS A 128 9.36 -8.32 -0.37
N GLU A 129 9.24 -9.63 -0.63
CA GLU A 129 9.56 -10.66 0.36
C GLU A 129 11.04 -10.63 0.80
N ILE A 130 11.96 -10.39 -0.15
CA ILE A 130 13.40 -10.27 0.13
C ILE A 130 13.65 -9.08 1.07
N VAL A 131 13.07 -7.91 0.80
CA VAL A 131 13.30 -6.69 1.60
C VAL A 131 12.81 -6.83 3.04
N HIS A 132 11.75 -7.60 3.27
CA HIS A 132 11.30 -7.98 4.62
C HIS A 132 12.26 -8.89 5.38
N GLY A 133 13.27 -9.45 4.70
CA GLY A 133 14.24 -10.38 5.30
C GLY A 133 13.73 -11.81 5.41
N ALA A 134 12.60 -12.12 4.78
CA ALA A 134 11.95 -13.43 4.77
C ALA A 134 12.69 -14.45 3.90
N VAL A 135 13.47 -13.99 2.92
CA VAL A 135 14.34 -14.84 2.09
C VAL A 135 15.77 -14.86 2.64
N ILE A 136 16.37 -13.68 2.84
CA ILE A 136 17.76 -13.50 3.30
C ILE A 136 17.84 -12.31 4.26
N ARG A 137 18.53 -12.47 5.39
CA ARG A 137 18.71 -11.41 6.41
C ARG A 137 20.00 -10.59 6.25
N ARG A 138 21.00 -11.10 5.53
CA ARG A 138 22.30 -10.42 5.35
C ARG A 138 22.09 -9.10 4.59
N PRO A 139 22.32 -7.91 5.20
CA PRO A 139 21.78 -6.65 4.68
C PRO A 139 22.20 -6.30 3.26
N TRP A 140 23.50 -6.39 2.93
CA TRP A 140 23.96 -6.04 1.58
C TRP A 140 23.42 -7.00 0.51
N LEU A 141 23.33 -8.29 0.82
CA LEU A 141 22.84 -9.31 -0.12
C LEU A 141 21.33 -9.16 -0.32
N ARG A 142 20.60 -8.92 0.77
CA ARG A 142 19.17 -8.59 0.74
C ARG A 142 18.92 -7.38 -0.17
N ASP A 143 19.63 -6.29 0.08
CA ASP A 143 19.44 -5.04 -0.67
C ASP A 143 19.84 -5.20 -2.15
N LEU A 144 20.89 -5.97 -2.46
CA LEU A 144 21.29 -6.28 -3.83
C LEU A 144 20.21 -7.08 -4.58
N LEU A 145 19.75 -8.19 -3.99
CA LEU A 145 18.75 -9.05 -4.62
C LEU A 145 17.40 -8.33 -4.77
N ALA A 146 17.02 -7.54 -3.77
CA ALA A 146 15.85 -6.66 -3.85
C ALA A 146 16.00 -5.63 -4.97
N GLY A 147 17.18 -5.01 -5.13
CA GLY A 147 17.45 -4.06 -6.21
C GLY A 147 17.30 -4.67 -7.59
N ILE A 148 17.77 -5.91 -7.78
CA ILE A 148 17.56 -6.65 -9.03
C ILE A 148 16.07 -6.91 -9.27
N CYS A 149 15.34 -7.36 -8.24
CA CYS A 149 13.90 -7.64 -8.32
C CYS A 149 13.05 -6.38 -8.57
N PHE A 150 13.45 -5.23 -8.02
CA PHE A 150 12.76 -3.95 -8.19
C PHE A 150 13.23 -3.15 -9.41
N LEU A 151 14.24 -3.62 -10.15
CA LEU A 151 14.70 -2.98 -11.38
C LEU A 151 13.54 -2.72 -12.36
N PRO A 152 12.58 -3.63 -12.60
CA PRO A 152 11.46 -3.39 -13.51
C PRO A 152 10.55 -2.22 -13.14
N VAL A 153 10.50 -1.83 -11.86
CA VAL A 153 9.70 -0.69 -11.39
C VAL A 153 10.55 0.51 -10.97
N ALA A 154 11.88 0.39 -11.10
CA ALA A 154 12.86 1.41 -10.71
C ALA A 154 12.68 1.92 -9.27
N VAL A 155 12.29 1.03 -8.34
CA VAL A 155 12.10 1.35 -6.93
C VAL A 155 13.37 1.05 -6.14
N SER A 156 13.85 2.03 -5.38
CA SER A 156 14.99 1.88 -4.47
C SER A 156 14.65 0.90 -3.32
N PRO A 157 15.47 -0.14 -3.07
CA PRO A 157 15.31 -1.01 -1.90
C PRO A 157 15.39 -0.25 -0.57
N MET A 158 16.21 0.80 -0.48
CA MET A 158 16.22 1.66 0.70
C MET A 158 14.89 2.40 0.85
N MET A 159 14.37 3.00 -0.21
CA MET A 159 13.09 3.70 -0.19
C MET A 159 11.95 2.77 0.23
N TRP A 160 11.90 1.56 -0.33
CA TRP A 160 10.91 0.55 0.04
C TRP A 160 10.95 0.19 1.53
N ARG A 161 12.14 0.10 2.14
CA ARG A 161 12.24 -0.14 3.59
C ARG A 161 11.70 0.99 4.45
N LEU A 162 11.88 2.24 4.02
CA LEU A 162 11.38 3.40 4.75
C LEU A 162 9.85 3.50 4.59
N TRP A 163 9.40 3.48 3.34
CA TRP A 163 7.98 3.61 3.01
C TRP A 163 7.18 2.37 3.44
N HIS A 164 7.48 1.20 2.91
CA HIS A 164 6.65 0.01 3.09
C HIS A 164 6.91 -0.69 4.44
N ASN A 165 8.17 -0.99 4.75
CA ASN A 165 8.47 -1.79 5.94
C ASN A 165 8.32 -1.00 7.24
N LEU A 166 8.71 0.27 7.26
CA LEU A 166 8.71 1.09 8.47
C LEU A 166 7.41 1.88 8.63
N GLU A 167 6.98 2.61 7.59
CA GLU A 167 5.83 3.50 7.70
C GLU A 167 4.49 2.76 7.52
N HIS A 168 4.37 1.87 6.52
CA HIS A 168 3.11 1.15 6.26
C HIS A 168 2.84 -0.02 7.21
N HIS A 169 3.75 -1.00 7.32
CA HIS A 169 3.48 -2.23 8.09
C HIS A 169 3.26 -2.05 9.60
N GLY A 170 3.78 -0.98 10.19
CA GLY A 170 3.54 -0.66 11.60
C GLY A 170 2.33 0.26 11.84
N ASN A 171 1.71 0.77 10.78
CA ASN A 171 0.62 1.75 10.86
C ASN A 171 -0.50 1.46 9.86
N THR A 172 -0.65 0.22 9.40
CA THR A 172 -1.56 -0.12 8.28
C THR A 172 -2.99 0.37 8.55
N GLN A 173 -3.57 1.09 7.58
CA GLN A 173 -4.89 1.74 7.67
C GLN A 173 -5.02 2.81 8.77
N ILE A 174 -3.95 3.21 9.46
CA ILE A 174 -3.99 4.34 10.41
C ILE A 174 -3.79 5.65 9.64
N HIS A 175 -4.84 6.46 9.56
CA HIS A 175 -4.83 7.73 8.83
C HIS A 175 -3.70 8.65 9.32
N GLU A 176 -3.14 9.44 8.38
CA GLU A 176 -1.94 10.29 8.53
C GLU A 176 -0.60 9.57 8.81
N LYS A 177 -0.62 8.36 9.36
CA LYS A 177 0.60 7.56 9.61
C LYS A 177 0.93 6.64 8.46
N ASP A 178 -0.07 5.95 7.93
CA ASP A 178 0.07 5.07 6.77
C ASP A 178 0.16 5.90 5.49
N PRO A 179 1.29 5.87 4.76
CA PRO A 179 1.40 6.50 3.44
C PRO A 179 0.46 5.87 2.40
N ASP A 180 -0.06 4.67 2.64
CA ASP A 180 -0.89 3.91 1.71
C ASP A 180 -2.39 3.97 2.07
N ALA A 181 -2.75 4.61 3.19
CA ALA A 181 -4.16 4.82 3.53
C ALA A 181 -4.84 5.75 2.52
N TYR A 182 -6.08 5.39 2.15
CA TYR A 182 -6.86 6.21 1.22
C TYR A 182 -7.34 7.50 1.88
N SER A 183 -7.63 8.50 1.05
CA SER A 183 -8.06 9.81 1.53
C SER A 183 -9.43 9.80 2.19
N THR A 184 -9.61 10.70 3.16
CA THR A 184 -10.90 10.96 3.79
C THR A 184 -11.74 11.95 2.99
N PHE A 185 -13.04 11.99 3.28
CA PHE A 185 -13.96 12.96 2.71
C PHE A 185 -13.59 14.40 3.13
N ASP A 186 -13.08 14.59 4.35
CA ASP A 186 -12.60 15.89 4.82
C ASP A 186 -11.38 16.37 4.01
N GLU A 187 -10.43 15.48 3.69
CA GLU A 187 -9.31 15.81 2.80
C GLU A 187 -9.79 16.17 1.40
N TYR A 188 -10.79 15.45 0.87
CA TYR A 188 -11.44 15.80 -0.39
C TYR A 188 -12.05 17.21 -0.35
N LEU A 189 -12.75 17.58 0.72
CA LEU A 189 -13.31 18.93 0.87
C LEU A 189 -12.24 20.02 0.98
N ARG A 190 -11.07 19.72 1.54
CA ARG A 190 -9.99 20.70 1.74
C ARG A 190 -9.02 20.81 0.57
N ARG A 191 -8.82 19.75 -0.23
CA ARG A 191 -7.80 19.69 -1.29
C ARG A 191 -8.42 19.82 -2.69
N PRO A 192 -8.29 20.97 -3.38
CA PRO A 192 -8.86 21.16 -4.73
C PRO A 192 -8.39 20.14 -5.76
N GLY A 193 -7.12 19.73 -5.68
CA GLY A 193 -6.56 18.71 -6.57
C GLY A 193 -7.21 17.34 -6.40
N LEU A 194 -7.54 16.94 -5.16
CA LEU A 194 -8.25 15.68 -4.90
C LEU A 194 -9.69 15.72 -5.43
N ARG A 195 -10.36 16.89 -5.33
CA ARG A 195 -11.68 17.09 -5.95
C ARG A 195 -11.63 16.98 -7.46
N LEU A 196 -10.65 17.62 -8.08
CA LEU A 196 -10.46 17.55 -9.51
C LEU A 196 -10.19 16.11 -9.96
N LEU A 197 -9.34 15.38 -9.23
CA LEU A 197 -9.06 13.97 -9.51
C LEU A 197 -10.33 13.11 -9.46
N HIS A 198 -11.13 13.21 -8.40
CA HIS A 198 -12.40 12.46 -8.28
C HIS A 198 -13.45 12.87 -9.31
N ARG A 199 -13.39 14.09 -9.86
CA ARG A 199 -14.26 14.55 -10.94
C ARG A 199 -13.86 13.96 -12.29
N ILE A 200 -12.56 13.92 -12.58
CA ILE A 200 -12.03 13.35 -13.84
C ILE A 200 -12.10 11.82 -13.80
N VAL A 201 -11.86 11.25 -12.62
CA VAL A 201 -11.76 9.82 -12.36
C VAL A 201 -12.74 9.45 -11.25
N PRO A 202 -14.03 9.24 -11.60
CA PRO A 202 -14.95 8.67 -10.64
C PRO A 202 -14.43 7.29 -10.21
N VAL A 203 -14.41 7.03 -8.91
CA VAL A 203 -13.92 5.78 -8.32
C VAL A 203 -14.63 4.55 -8.91
N ARG A 204 -15.92 4.67 -9.23
CA ARG A 204 -16.76 3.61 -9.78
C ARG A 204 -16.80 3.67 -11.31
N SER A 205 -15.62 3.70 -11.94
CA SER A 205 -15.50 3.87 -13.40
C SER A 205 -14.42 2.97 -14.00
N ILE A 206 -14.51 2.75 -15.31
CA ILE A 206 -13.47 2.07 -16.10
C ILE A 206 -12.14 2.80 -15.93
N LEU A 207 -12.17 4.14 -15.87
CA LEU A 207 -10.96 4.95 -15.74
C LEU A 207 -10.23 4.70 -14.42
N PHE A 208 -10.93 4.45 -13.31
CA PHE A 208 -10.28 4.06 -12.05
C PHE A 208 -9.47 2.76 -12.21
N PHE A 209 -10.03 1.75 -12.88
CA PHE A 209 -9.34 0.49 -13.13
C PHE A 209 -8.20 0.63 -14.13
N VAL A 210 -8.35 1.48 -15.15
CA VAL A 210 -7.25 1.83 -16.06
C VAL A 210 -6.10 2.48 -15.29
N LEU A 211 -6.40 3.38 -14.34
CA LEU A 211 -5.39 4.04 -13.51
C LEU A 211 -4.61 3.10 -12.61
N LEU A 212 -5.15 1.92 -12.24
CA LEU A 212 -4.35 0.92 -11.53
C LEU A 212 -3.08 0.54 -12.32
N SER A 213 -3.13 0.63 -13.65
CA SER A 213 -1.98 0.40 -14.54
C SER A 213 -0.89 1.48 -14.46
N ALA A 214 -1.16 2.62 -13.82
CA ALA A 214 -0.17 3.69 -13.64
C ALA A 214 0.07 4.05 -12.16
N TRP A 215 -0.86 3.68 -11.27
CA TRP A 215 -0.90 4.20 -9.91
C TRP A 215 0.31 3.80 -9.08
N PHE A 216 0.82 2.57 -9.21
CA PHE A 216 2.03 2.17 -8.48
C PHE A 216 3.23 3.06 -8.82
N THR A 217 3.41 3.40 -10.09
CA THR A 217 4.46 4.34 -10.54
C THR A 217 4.23 5.74 -9.95
N VAL A 218 3.01 6.27 -10.02
CA VAL A 218 2.66 7.59 -9.46
C VAL A 218 2.90 7.63 -7.94
N HIS A 219 2.47 6.58 -7.25
CA HIS A 219 2.62 6.44 -5.81
C HIS A 219 4.09 6.31 -5.43
N SER A 220 4.88 5.52 -6.15
CA SER A 220 6.33 5.41 -5.97
C SER A 220 7.05 6.75 -6.13
N LEU A 221 6.65 7.58 -7.11
CA LEU A 221 7.19 8.93 -7.28
C LEU A 221 6.81 9.87 -6.12
N THR A 222 5.59 9.73 -5.59
CA THR A 222 5.13 10.51 -4.43
C THR A 222 5.86 10.07 -3.16
N SER A 223 6.07 8.77 -2.96
CA SER A 223 6.86 8.20 -1.87
C SER A 223 8.34 8.60 -1.96
N LEU A 224 8.91 8.68 -3.17
CA LEU A 224 10.24 9.23 -3.38
C LEU A 224 10.31 10.69 -2.95
N ARG A 225 9.38 11.52 -3.43
CA ARG A 225 9.31 12.94 -3.06
C ARG A 225 9.17 13.12 -1.55
N ARG A 226 8.30 12.33 -0.89
CA ARG A 226 8.10 12.33 0.56
C ARG A 226 9.38 11.95 1.30
N THR A 227 10.02 10.84 0.91
CA THR A 227 11.30 10.38 1.49
C THR A 227 12.39 11.45 1.39
N LEU A 228 12.45 12.18 0.27
CA LEU A 228 13.43 13.26 0.08
C LEU A 228 13.08 14.54 0.86
N ALA A 229 11.81 14.79 1.15
CA ALA A 229 11.34 15.90 1.97
C ALA A 229 11.48 15.64 3.48
N ASP A 230 11.33 14.38 3.91
CA ASP A 230 11.37 13.97 5.31
C ASP A 230 12.74 14.16 5.97
N ARG A 231 12.80 14.06 7.30
CA ARG A 231 14.03 14.30 8.08
C ARG A 231 14.99 13.11 8.11
N TYR A 232 15.11 12.37 7.00
CA TYR A 232 16.11 11.30 6.88
C TYR A 232 17.54 11.86 6.71
N PRO A 233 18.57 11.22 7.30
CA PRO A 233 19.97 11.59 7.12
C PRO A 233 20.40 11.67 5.65
N ARG A 234 21.30 12.60 5.31
CA ARG A 234 21.82 12.80 3.94
C ARG A 234 22.34 11.51 3.27
N PRO A 235 23.09 10.62 3.95
CA PRO A 235 23.56 9.37 3.32
C PRO A 235 22.42 8.44 2.89
N ILE A 236 21.31 8.41 3.64
CA ILE A 236 20.14 7.61 3.29
C ILE A 236 19.47 8.19 2.04
N LYS A 237 19.25 9.51 2.01
CA LYS A 237 18.68 10.20 0.84
C LYS A 237 19.54 10.03 -0.41
N ALA A 238 20.87 10.20 -0.27
CA ALA A 238 21.81 10.00 -1.38
C ALA A 238 21.74 8.57 -1.93
N ARG A 239 21.64 7.58 -1.05
CA ARG A 239 21.47 6.18 -1.44
C ARG A 239 20.15 5.94 -2.18
N VAL A 240 19.03 6.48 -1.68
CA VAL A 240 17.72 6.39 -2.36
C VAL A 240 17.80 6.98 -3.77
N VAL A 241 18.38 8.18 -3.91
CA VAL A 241 18.55 8.82 -5.22
C VAL A 241 19.43 7.98 -6.14
N ALA A 242 20.56 7.46 -5.65
CA ALA A 242 21.48 6.67 -6.45
C ALA A 242 20.83 5.35 -6.94
N GLU A 243 20.14 4.62 -6.06
CA GLU A 243 19.44 3.38 -6.40
C GLU A 243 18.32 3.63 -7.44
N THR A 244 17.50 4.68 -7.26
CA THR A 244 16.45 5.04 -8.21
C THR A 244 17.02 5.50 -9.55
N ALA A 245 18.03 6.38 -9.53
CA ALA A 245 18.67 6.90 -10.74
C ALA A 245 19.35 5.78 -11.54
N LEU A 246 19.95 4.79 -10.88
CA LEU A 246 20.54 3.63 -11.53
C LEU A 246 19.49 2.81 -12.30
N GLY A 247 18.34 2.54 -11.68
CA GLY A 247 17.23 1.84 -12.34
C GLY A 247 16.65 2.61 -13.52
N MET A 248 16.45 3.92 -13.36
CA MET A 248 15.97 4.80 -14.44
C MET A 248 16.99 4.88 -15.60
N ALA A 249 18.28 5.01 -15.29
CA ALA A 249 19.35 5.05 -16.29
C ALA A 249 19.45 3.75 -17.08
N PHE A 250 19.26 2.59 -16.43
CA PHE A 250 19.22 1.29 -17.10
C PHE A 250 18.11 1.25 -18.17
N TRP A 251 16.87 1.61 -17.81
CA TRP A 251 15.76 1.60 -18.78
C TRP A 251 15.88 2.68 -19.84
N ALA A 252 16.42 3.85 -19.51
CA ALA A 252 16.70 4.91 -20.49
C ALA A 252 17.76 4.47 -21.52
N ALA A 253 18.84 3.81 -21.07
CA ALA A 253 19.85 3.24 -21.96
C ALA A 253 19.24 2.15 -22.85
N LEU A 254 18.37 1.30 -22.31
CA LEU A 254 17.69 0.27 -23.10
C LEU A 254 16.73 0.88 -24.14
N ALA A 255 15.99 1.93 -23.78
CA ALA A 255 15.13 2.67 -24.70
C ALA A 255 15.93 3.26 -25.87
N TRP A 256 17.10 3.85 -25.57
CA TRP A 256 18.00 4.38 -26.58
C TRP A 256 18.51 3.30 -27.53
N LEU A 257 18.93 2.14 -26.99
CA LEU A 257 19.47 1.04 -27.79
C LEU A 257 18.42 0.35 -28.67
N MET A 258 17.18 0.23 -28.18
CA MET A 258 16.13 -0.52 -28.85
C MET A 258 15.27 0.30 -29.82
N GLY A 259 15.25 1.63 -29.65
CA GLY A 259 14.23 2.48 -30.26
C GLY A 259 12.91 2.45 -29.48
N TRP A 260 12.15 3.55 -29.56
CA TRP A 260 10.92 3.75 -28.78
C TRP A 260 9.80 2.76 -29.12
N ASP A 261 9.73 2.32 -30.37
CA ASP A 261 8.76 1.35 -30.88
C ASP A 261 8.89 0.00 -30.16
N ARG A 262 10.10 -0.58 -30.12
CA ARG A 262 10.36 -1.86 -29.45
C ARG A 262 10.37 -1.70 -27.94
N PHE A 263 10.88 -0.57 -27.44
CA PHE A 263 10.88 -0.27 -26.01
C PHE A 263 9.47 -0.21 -25.41
N ALA A 264 8.48 0.28 -26.17
CA ALA A 264 7.09 0.29 -25.72
C ALA A 264 6.59 -1.12 -25.35
N TYR A 265 6.92 -2.14 -26.16
CA TYR A 265 6.54 -3.54 -25.91
C TYR A 265 7.46 -4.23 -24.88
N ALA A 266 8.72 -3.82 -24.78
CA ALA A 266 9.70 -4.42 -23.87
C ALA A 266 9.61 -3.89 -22.43
N PHE A 267 9.12 -2.66 -22.22
CA PHE A 267 9.08 -2.02 -20.91
C PHE A 267 7.79 -1.28 -20.59
N VAL A 268 7.31 -0.38 -21.46
CA VAL A 268 6.16 0.48 -21.13
C VAL A 268 4.88 -0.32 -20.92
N ILE A 269 4.48 -1.14 -21.88
CA ILE A 269 3.30 -2.02 -21.77
C ILE A 269 3.48 -3.04 -20.63
N PRO A 270 4.63 -3.73 -20.49
CA PRO A 270 4.90 -4.58 -19.33
C PRO A 270 4.75 -3.88 -17.98
N LEU A 271 5.24 -2.64 -17.84
CA LEU A 271 5.12 -1.84 -16.62
C LEU A 271 3.64 -1.52 -16.32
N LEU A 272 2.84 -1.21 -17.34
CA LEU A 272 1.41 -0.98 -17.18
C LEU A 272 0.68 -2.24 -16.69
N VAL A 273 1.00 -3.40 -17.29
CA VAL A 273 0.45 -4.70 -16.87
C VAL A 273 0.90 -5.03 -15.45
N ASN A 274 2.17 -4.80 -15.12
CA ASN A 274 2.71 -4.99 -13.78
C ASN A 274 1.94 -4.19 -12.74
N ASN A 275 1.86 -2.88 -12.96
CA ASN A 275 1.15 -1.96 -12.09
C ASN A 275 -0.30 -2.40 -11.91
N PHE A 276 -0.99 -2.80 -12.99
CA PHE A 276 -2.36 -3.27 -12.89
C PHE A 276 -2.46 -4.49 -11.97
N ILE A 277 -1.63 -5.51 -12.16
CA ILE A 277 -1.63 -6.73 -11.35
C ILE A 277 -1.36 -6.41 -9.87
N VAL A 278 -0.29 -5.68 -9.58
CA VAL A 278 0.11 -5.39 -8.20
C VAL A 278 -0.91 -4.46 -7.53
N MET A 279 -1.33 -3.39 -8.19
CA MET A 279 -2.28 -2.43 -7.62
C MET A 279 -3.67 -3.01 -7.46
N SER A 280 -4.12 -3.88 -8.35
CA SER A 280 -5.42 -4.55 -8.20
C SER A 280 -5.43 -5.45 -6.97
N MET A 281 -4.34 -6.17 -6.68
CA MET A 281 -4.18 -6.89 -5.42
C MET A 281 -4.16 -5.91 -4.24
N ILE A 282 -3.20 -4.99 -4.17
CA ILE A 282 -3.06 -4.01 -3.05
C ILE A 282 -4.38 -3.27 -2.77
N ALA A 283 -5.05 -2.79 -3.81
CA ALA A 283 -6.32 -2.08 -3.68
C ALA A 283 -7.38 -2.98 -3.05
N THR A 284 -7.52 -4.23 -3.49
CA THR A 284 -8.47 -5.16 -2.88
C THR A 284 -8.08 -5.56 -1.47
N ASN A 285 -6.77 -5.69 -1.21
CA ASN A 285 -6.24 -6.05 0.08
C ASN A 285 -6.49 -4.98 1.17
N HIS A 286 -6.66 -3.71 0.79
CA HIS A 286 -6.74 -2.59 1.74
C HIS A 286 -8.02 -1.74 1.64
N LEU A 287 -8.47 -1.40 0.44
CA LEU A 287 -9.49 -0.35 0.23
C LEU A 287 -10.94 -0.80 0.47
N LEU A 288 -11.12 -2.01 0.98
CA LEU A 288 -12.40 -2.56 1.44
C LEU A 288 -12.47 -2.64 2.97
N ASN A 289 -11.38 -2.32 3.67
CA ASN A 289 -11.27 -2.43 5.13
C ASN A 289 -11.54 -1.09 5.82
N PRO A 290 -11.77 -1.07 7.14
CA PRO A 290 -11.84 0.17 7.90
C PRO A 290 -10.50 0.91 7.99
N LEU A 291 -10.56 2.23 8.23
CA LEU A 291 -9.45 2.95 8.83
C LEU A 291 -9.36 2.61 10.32
N LEU A 292 -8.15 2.62 10.85
CA LEU A 292 -7.84 2.17 12.20
C LEU A 292 -7.25 3.28 13.07
N GLU A 293 -7.43 3.15 14.38
CA GLU A 293 -6.76 4.01 15.38
C GLU A 293 -5.50 3.34 15.95
N GLU A 294 -5.41 2.01 15.85
CA GLU A 294 -4.28 1.18 16.26
C GLU A 294 -4.07 0.05 15.23
N ASP A 295 -2.83 -0.42 15.10
CA ASP A 295 -2.47 -1.46 14.14
C ASP A 295 -3.11 -2.82 14.51
N ASP A 296 -4.04 -3.26 13.67
CA ASP A 296 -4.76 -4.53 13.75
C ASP A 296 -4.82 -5.18 12.36
N PRO A 297 -3.89 -6.10 12.03
CA PRO A 297 -3.82 -6.74 10.73
C PRO A 297 -5.10 -7.41 10.25
N LEU A 298 -5.87 -8.03 11.16
CA LEU A 298 -7.09 -8.76 10.77
C LEU A 298 -8.24 -7.79 10.45
N ALA A 299 -8.23 -6.58 11.00
CA ALA A 299 -9.19 -5.55 10.66
C ALA A 299 -8.75 -4.72 9.44
N GLY A 300 -7.47 -4.34 9.35
CA GLY A 300 -6.96 -3.41 8.34
C GLY A 300 -6.55 -4.03 7.00
N SER A 301 -6.65 -5.36 6.87
CA SER A 301 -6.25 -6.07 5.66
C SER A 301 -7.20 -7.22 5.32
N LEU A 302 -7.33 -7.47 4.02
CA LEU A 302 -8.10 -8.57 3.44
C LEU A 302 -7.17 -9.57 2.77
N SER A 303 -7.41 -10.86 2.96
CA SER A 303 -6.75 -11.91 2.18
C SER A 303 -7.57 -12.36 0.99
N LEU A 304 -6.91 -12.77 -0.09
CA LEU A 304 -7.53 -13.17 -1.33
C LEU A 304 -7.52 -14.70 -1.50
N ARG A 305 -8.54 -15.22 -2.19
CA ARG A 305 -8.58 -16.57 -2.73
C ARG A 305 -8.31 -16.49 -4.23
N MET A 306 -7.25 -17.18 -4.66
CA MET A 306 -6.80 -17.25 -6.05
C MET A 306 -6.40 -18.68 -6.42
N PRO A 307 -6.34 -19.02 -7.72
CA PRO A 307 -5.79 -20.28 -8.19
C PRO A 307 -4.37 -20.53 -7.65
N LYS A 308 -4.05 -21.79 -7.36
CA LYS A 308 -2.75 -22.20 -6.78
C LYS A 308 -1.55 -21.71 -7.60
N LEU A 309 -1.66 -21.73 -8.93
CA LEU A 309 -0.59 -21.26 -9.82
C LEU A 309 -0.28 -19.77 -9.61
N LEU A 310 -1.31 -18.92 -9.53
CA LEU A 310 -1.13 -17.49 -9.28
C LEU A 310 -0.55 -17.24 -7.88
N ASN A 311 -0.97 -18.02 -6.89
CA ASN A 311 -0.36 -17.95 -5.55
C ASN A 311 1.14 -18.26 -5.59
N VAL A 312 1.57 -19.24 -6.39
CA VAL A 312 3.01 -19.56 -6.51
C VAL A 312 3.76 -18.44 -7.25
N ILE A 313 3.25 -18.00 -8.40
CA ILE A 313 3.89 -16.96 -9.24
C ILE A 313 4.05 -15.66 -8.44
N PHE A 314 3.00 -15.24 -7.75
CA PHE A 314 2.97 -14.00 -6.98
C PHE A 314 3.39 -14.18 -5.52
N SER A 315 4.25 -15.16 -5.23
CA SER A 315 4.87 -15.34 -3.90
C SER A 315 3.86 -15.30 -2.75
N ASN A 316 2.74 -16.01 -2.88
CA ASN A 316 1.62 -16.08 -1.94
C ASN A 316 1.13 -14.70 -1.44
N PHE A 317 1.32 -13.63 -2.22
CA PHE A 317 0.91 -12.28 -1.84
C PHE A 317 -0.61 -12.16 -1.58
N SER A 318 -1.40 -13.09 -2.12
CA SER A 318 -2.82 -13.24 -1.78
C SER A 318 -3.08 -13.45 -0.28
N HIS A 319 -2.10 -13.97 0.48
CA HIS A 319 -2.17 -14.17 1.93
C HIS A 319 -1.71 -12.91 2.68
N HIS A 320 -2.40 -11.81 2.42
CA HIS A 320 -1.93 -10.48 2.82
C HIS A 320 -2.17 -10.18 4.30
N THR A 321 -3.25 -10.70 4.88
CA THR A 321 -3.48 -10.57 6.33
C THR A 321 -2.42 -11.33 7.10
N GLU A 322 -2.09 -12.53 6.64
CA GLU A 322 -1.01 -13.33 7.21
C GLU A 322 0.34 -12.62 7.08
N HIS A 323 0.58 -12.01 5.92
CA HIS A 323 1.77 -11.19 5.66
C HIS A 323 1.85 -10.01 6.63
N HIS A 324 0.77 -9.28 6.87
CA HIS A 324 0.74 -8.18 7.84
C HIS A 324 0.96 -8.63 9.29
N VAL A 325 0.53 -9.85 9.64
CA VAL A 325 0.85 -10.43 10.95
C VAL A 325 2.34 -10.79 11.04
N PHE A 326 2.94 -11.36 9.99
CA PHE A 326 4.36 -11.75 9.97
C PHE A 326 5.10 -11.30 8.69
N PRO A 327 5.42 -10.00 8.53
CA PRO A 327 5.99 -9.52 7.27
C PRO A 327 7.35 -10.15 6.94
N ALA A 328 8.13 -10.47 7.97
CA ALA A 328 9.45 -11.11 7.86
C ALA A 328 9.40 -12.65 7.78
N MET A 329 8.21 -13.27 7.70
CA MET A 329 8.05 -14.70 7.44
C MET A 329 8.07 -14.98 5.94
N SER A 330 8.65 -16.11 5.54
CA SER A 330 8.56 -16.52 4.15
C SER A 330 7.11 -16.75 3.71
N ALA A 331 6.77 -16.20 2.55
CA ALA A 331 5.53 -16.39 1.83
C ALA A 331 5.13 -17.86 1.68
N ARG A 332 6.11 -18.78 1.64
CA ARG A 332 5.90 -20.23 1.59
C ARG A 332 4.98 -20.73 2.72
N PHE A 333 5.07 -20.13 3.90
CA PHE A 333 4.39 -20.61 5.11
C PHE A 333 3.09 -19.87 5.42
N LEU A 334 2.78 -18.76 4.72
CA LEU A 334 1.54 -18.01 4.92
C LEU A 334 0.26 -18.84 4.78
N PRO A 335 0.17 -19.87 3.91
CA PRO A 335 -0.99 -20.76 3.90
C PRO A 335 -1.24 -21.49 5.24
N HIS A 336 -0.19 -21.80 6.02
CA HIS A 336 -0.32 -22.41 7.34
C HIS A 336 -0.79 -21.39 8.37
N VAL A 337 -0.27 -20.15 8.29
CA VAL A 337 -0.72 -19.03 9.13
C VAL A 337 -2.22 -18.78 8.90
N ARG A 338 -2.67 -18.80 7.65
CA ARG A 338 -4.10 -18.68 7.29
C ARG A 338 -4.97 -19.67 8.02
N GLN A 339 -4.61 -20.95 7.95
CA GLN A 339 -5.36 -22.02 8.59
C GLN A 339 -5.45 -21.80 10.10
N MET A 340 -4.33 -21.39 10.73
CA MET A 340 -4.30 -21.11 12.16
C MET A 340 -5.14 -19.88 12.52
N ILE A 341 -5.07 -18.79 11.76
CA ILE A 341 -5.90 -17.60 11.98
C ILE A 341 -7.39 -17.94 11.87
N LYS A 342 -7.79 -18.69 10.84
CA LYS A 342 -9.18 -19.13 10.66
C LYS A 342 -9.67 -20.00 11.82
N HIS A 343 -8.77 -20.76 12.45
CA HIS A 343 -9.10 -21.59 13.60
C HIS A 343 -9.25 -20.77 14.89
N VAL A 344 -8.36 -19.79 15.13
CA VAL A 344 -8.32 -19.02 16.38
C VAL A 344 -9.27 -17.82 16.36
N TRP A 345 -9.43 -17.16 15.21
CA TRP A 345 -10.28 -15.97 15.04
C TRP A 345 -11.18 -16.06 13.79
N PRO A 346 -12.08 -17.06 13.70
CA PRO A 346 -12.95 -17.23 12.54
C PRO A 346 -13.82 -15.99 12.25
N ASP A 347 -14.27 -15.29 13.29
CA ASP A 347 -15.20 -14.16 13.15
C ASP A 347 -14.49 -12.83 12.78
N ARG A 348 -13.16 -12.79 12.86
CA ARG A 348 -12.38 -11.58 12.55
C ARG A 348 -11.63 -11.67 11.23
N TYR A 349 -11.39 -12.87 10.74
CA TYR A 349 -10.59 -13.08 9.54
C TYR A 349 -11.45 -12.97 8.28
N HIS A 350 -11.08 -12.04 7.39
CA HIS A 350 -11.76 -11.85 6.12
C HIS A 350 -10.94 -12.42 4.96
N GLU A 351 -11.60 -13.24 4.13
CA GLU A 351 -11.06 -13.71 2.85
C GLU A 351 -12.11 -13.65 1.73
N LEU A 352 -11.73 -13.15 0.56
CA LEU A 352 -12.63 -13.07 -0.61
C LEU A 352 -11.99 -13.66 -1.87
N PRO A 353 -12.78 -14.24 -2.80
CA PRO A 353 -12.29 -14.52 -4.14
C PRO A 353 -11.81 -13.22 -4.79
N TYR A 354 -10.67 -13.28 -5.48
CA TYR A 354 -10.05 -12.08 -6.06
C TYR A 354 -10.99 -11.28 -6.96
N LEU A 355 -11.71 -11.95 -7.86
CA LEU A 355 -12.66 -11.30 -8.77
C LEU A 355 -13.86 -10.69 -8.02
N THR A 356 -14.29 -11.31 -6.91
CA THR A 356 -15.33 -10.74 -6.04
C THR A 356 -14.82 -9.45 -5.39
N ALA A 357 -13.61 -9.44 -4.85
CA ALA A 357 -13.03 -8.25 -4.22
C ALA A 357 -12.87 -7.10 -5.23
N LEU A 358 -12.43 -7.38 -6.47
CA LEU A 358 -12.42 -6.38 -7.55
C LEU A 358 -13.82 -5.87 -7.88
N GLY A 359 -14.81 -6.76 -7.93
CA GLY A 359 -16.20 -6.39 -8.12
C GLY A 359 -16.73 -5.48 -7.00
N LEU A 360 -16.28 -5.67 -5.75
CA LEU A 360 -16.61 -4.77 -4.65
C LEU A 360 -15.93 -3.41 -4.79
N LEU A 361 -14.67 -3.38 -5.25
CA LEU A 361 -14.01 -2.11 -5.54
C LEU A 361 -14.78 -1.25 -6.55
N TRP A 362 -15.37 -1.88 -7.57
CA TRP A 362 -16.25 -1.23 -8.54
C TRP A 362 -17.58 -0.75 -7.94
N LYS A 363 -18.13 -1.50 -6.99
CA LYS A 363 -19.49 -1.29 -6.46
C LYS A 363 -19.56 -0.32 -5.28
N THR A 364 -18.45 -0.05 -4.59
CA THR A 364 -18.42 0.90 -3.45
C THR A 364 -17.59 2.16 -3.72
N PRO A 365 -17.86 3.30 -3.06
CA PRO A 365 -17.01 4.47 -3.11
C PRO A 365 -15.75 4.29 -2.23
N ARG A 366 -14.81 5.24 -2.24
CA ARG A 366 -13.51 5.10 -1.53
C ARG A 366 -13.18 6.18 -0.51
N LEU A 367 -13.87 7.33 -0.53
CA LEU A 367 -13.57 8.40 0.43
C LEU A 367 -14.12 8.01 1.79
N TYR A 368 -13.27 7.88 2.80
CA TYR A 368 -13.70 7.59 4.16
C TYR A 368 -14.42 8.80 4.74
N LEU A 369 -15.71 8.63 5.07
CA LEU A 369 -16.48 9.60 5.86
C LEU A 369 -16.03 9.53 7.32
N ASP A 370 -15.78 8.32 7.79
CA ASP A 370 -15.21 7.97 9.08
C ASP A 370 -14.53 6.60 8.97
N ASN A 371 -14.12 6.02 10.10
CA ASN A 371 -13.33 4.79 10.13
C ASN A 371 -14.02 3.57 9.50
N VAL A 372 -15.36 3.54 9.45
CA VAL A 372 -16.12 2.35 9.02
C VAL A 372 -17.10 2.62 7.89
N ARG A 373 -17.22 3.87 7.43
CA ARG A 373 -18.11 4.28 6.34
C ARG A 373 -17.36 5.03 5.27
N VAL A 374 -17.62 4.67 4.02
CA VAL A 374 -17.18 5.38 2.83
C VAL A 374 -18.35 6.12 2.17
N ILE A 375 -18.08 7.25 1.54
CA ILE A 375 -19.10 8.12 0.94
C ILE A 375 -18.81 8.39 -0.53
N ASP A 376 -19.87 8.35 -1.35
CA ASP A 376 -19.84 8.84 -2.71
C ASP A 376 -20.01 10.38 -2.70
N PRO A 377 -19.00 11.15 -3.13
CA PRO A 377 -19.06 12.61 -3.07
C PRO A 377 -20.08 13.22 -4.03
N ALA A 378 -20.54 12.49 -5.05
CA ALA A 378 -21.51 12.98 -6.03
C ALA A 378 -22.95 12.76 -5.58
N THR A 379 -23.25 11.61 -4.96
CA THR A 379 -24.61 11.23 -4.55
C THR A 379 -24.87 11.40 -3.06
N GLY A 380 -23.83 11.52 -2.24
CA GLY A 380 -23.93 11.51 -0.78
C GLY A 380 -24.25 10.13 -0.18
N GLN A 381 -24.40 9.09 -1.02
CA GLN A 381 -24.66 7.73 -0.56
C GLN A 381 -23.48 7.19 0.25
N ARG A 382 -23.81 6.49 1.34
CA ARG A 382 -22.83 5.93 2.28
C ARG A 382 -22.83 4.42 2.17
N TYR A 383 -21.67 3.80 2.32
CA TYR A 383 -21.53 2.36 2.29
C TYR A 383 -20.65 1.93 3.46
N GLY A 384 -20.91 0.74 3.98
CA GLY A 384 -20.04 0.11 4.96
C GLY A 384 -18.72 -0.38 4.34
N VAL A 385 -17.79 -0.75 5.21
CA VAL A 385 -16.56 -1.48 4.88
C VAL A 385 -16.67 -2.92 5.41
N LEU A 386 -15.70 -3.78 5.09
CA LEU A 386 -15.66 -5.16 5.56
C LEU A 386 -15.75 -5.24 7.09
N GLY A 387 -16.58 -6.16 7.60
CA GLY A 387 -16.89 -6.28 9.02
C GLY A 387 -17.87 -5.22 9.55
N HIS A 388 -18.20 -4.19 8.76
CA HIS A 388 -18.98 -3.03 9.20
C HIS A 388 -20.00 -2.57 8.15
N GLY A 389 -20.96 -3.45 7.83
CA GLY A 389 -22.10 -3.12 6.96
C GLY A 389 -21.87 -3.33 5.47
N LEU A 390 -20.68 -3.77 5.04
CA LEU A 390 -20.48 -4.26 3.67
C LEU A 390 -20.81 -5.76 3.56
N ASP A 391 -21.90 -6.08 2.87
CA ASP A 391 -22.21 -7.45 2.43
C ASP A 391 -21.62 -7.70 1.02
N PRO A 392 -20.64 -8.61 0.87
CA PRO A 392 -20.08 -8.97 -0.43
C PRO A 392 -21.08 -9.49 -1.46
N GLN A 393 -22.20 -10.07 -1.01
CA GLN A 393 -23.24 -10.63 -1.89
C GLN A 393 -24.28 -9.59 -2.30
N ARG A 394 -24.54 -8.60 -1.43
CA ARG A 394 -25.55 -7.57 -1.64
C ARG A 394 -25.04 -6.19 -1.25
N VAL A 395 -24.27 -5.57 -2.15
CA VAL A 395 -23.81 -4.19 -1.98
C VAL A 395 -24.99 -3.23 -2.07
N ALA A 396 -25.31 -2.56 -0.97
CA ALA A 396 -26.33 -1.52 -0.89
C ALA A 396 -25.82 -0.34 -0.06
N PRO A 397 -26.32 0.89 -0.30
CA PRO A 397 -26.08 2.00 0.59
C PRO A 397 -26.59 1.69 2.00
N LEU A 398 -25.94 2.26 3.01
CA LEU A 398 -26.46 2.32 4.37
C LEU A 398 -27.65 3.29 4.42
N GLU A 399 -28.70 2.91 5.15
CA GLU A 399 -29.89 3.74 5.38
C GLU A 399 -29.61 5.01 6.19
#